data_AF-A0A1Z5HDY6-F1
#
_entry.id   AF-A0A1Z5HDY6-F1
#
_cell.length_a   1.000
_cell.length_b   1.000
_cell.length_c   1.000
_cell.angle_alpha   90.00
_cell.angle_beta   90.00
_cell.angle_gamma   90.00
#
_symmetry.space_group_name_H-M   'P 1'
#
loop_
_entity.id
_entity.type
_entity.pdbx_description
1 polymer ?
#
loop_
_entity_poly.entity_id
_entity_poly.type
_entity_poly.pdbx_seq_one_letter_code
_entity_poly.pdbx_strand_id
1 'polypeptide(L)'
;MKKFSVLVLSACVLQSMSASADGVVKIHPLFAVDSTTEISDEFVEDGSEDCSRLRAAYGQTEAERAKHLSALQDGECAINYKLGETGPAGGQVFHTTDDGIHGLEAAAKDISELEWGCHSIQIDGASGVGIGEGKANFETLATYVCASVSRWGGSTVFDAVQDYEVNGFTDWYIPSRDEMKHMHTVLTSKGVGNFAHNLYLVSTVSTHSDNRWVWMIHGGTGRYWYGERSLRKPVRPIRSF
;
A
#
# COMPACT_ATOMS: atom_id res chain seq x y z
N MET A 1 46.70 -49.25 6.27
CA MET A 1 47.59 -49.15 5.09
C MET A 1 47.72 -47.67 4.67
N LYS A 2 48.67 -47.34 3.77
CA LYS A 2 48.97 -46.05 3.06
C LYS A 2 47.85 -44.96 3.10
N LYS A 3 48.10 -43.69 3.50
CA LYS A 3 48.78 -42.55 2.80
C LYS A 3 48.06 -42.11 1.51
N PHE A 4 47.85 -40.84 1.12
CA PHE A 4 48.34 -39.46 1.51
C PHE A 4 47.13 -38.47 1.62
N SER A 5 47.15 -37.23 2.18
CA SER A 5 47.95 -35.97 1.95
C SER A 5 47.76 -35.35 0.55
N VAL A 6 47.80 -34.03 0.26
CA VAL A 6 48.32 -32.76 0.88
C VAL A 6 47.31 -31.61 0.54
N LEU A 7 47.01 -30.51 1.27
CA LEU A 7 47.51 -29.78 2.46
C LEU A 7 48.47 -28.56 2.24
N VAL A 8 47.94 -27.41 1.80
CA VAL A 8 48.55 -26.04 1.79
C VAL A 8 47.41 -24.98 1.91
N LEU A 9 47.37 -23.90 2.71
CA LEU A 9 48.21 -23.29 3.77
C LEU A 9 49.13 -22.09 3.41
N SER A 10 48.60 -20.84 3.50
CA SER A 10 49.30 -19.54 3.75
C SER A 10 48.31 -18.56 4.42
N ALA A 11 48.48 -17.90 5.57
CA ALA A 11 49.59 -17.62 6.50
C ALA A 11 50.49 -16.40 6.19
N CYS A 12 50.38 -15.35 7.02
CA CYS A 12 51.52 -14.55 7.49
C CYS A 12 51.16 -13.67 8.71
N VAL A 13 51.75 -13.96 9.88
CA VAL A 13 51.94 -13.02 11.01
C VAL A 13 53.33 -13.34 11.55
N LEU A 14 54.20 -12.32 11.68
CA LEU A 14 55.61 -12.56 11.97
C LEU A 14 56.31 -11.39 12.68
N GLN A 15 56.46 -11.48 14.00
CA GLN A 15 57.49 -10.83 14.81
C GLN A 15 57.89 -11.85 15.89
N SER A 16 59.09 -12.43 15.92
CA SER A 16 60.46 -11.85 16.08
C SER A 16 60.82 -11.57 17.54
N MET A 17 61.93 -12.15 18.03
CA MET A 17 62.67 -11.72 19.23
C MET A 17 63.99 -12.50 19.35
N SER A 18 65.10 -11.82 19.62
CA SER A 18 66.17 -12.27 20.55
C SER A 18 67.27 -11.20 20.70
N ALA A 19 68.05 -11.34 21.78
CA ALA A 19 69.14 -10.49 22.28
C ALA A 19 68.76 -9.17 22.99
N SER A 20 69.46 -8.68 24.03
CA SER A 20 70.19 -9.29 25.17
C SER A 20 71.06 -8.21 25.84
N ALA A 21 70.84 -7.88 27.13
CA ALA A 21 71.88 -7.57 28.16
C ALA A 21 71.30 -6.84 29.40
N ASP A 22 71.85 -7.21 30.56
CA ASP A 22 72.11 -6.44 31.80
C ASP A 22 71.08 -5.47 32.42
N GLY A 23 70.76 -5.71 33.71
CA GLY A 23 70.14 -4.72 34.62
C GLY A 23 69.13 -5.31 35.62
N VAL A 24 69.53 -5.55 36.88
CA VAL A 24 68.65 -6.10 37.92
C VAL A 24 68.23 -5.04 38.94
N VAL A 25 66.98 -4.55 38.89
CA VAL A 25 66.34 -3.80 40.00
C VAL A 25 64.85 -4.17 40.16
N LYS A 26 64.55 -4.79 41.30
CA LYS A 26 63.28 -4.83 42.07
C LYS A 26 61.93 -4.90 41.34
N ILE A 27 61.24 -6.00 41.60
CA ILE A 27 59.78 -6.18 41.49
C ILE A 27 58.98 -5.15 42.33
N HIS A 28 57.89 -4.64 41.74
CA HIS A 28 56.64 -4.28 42.42
C HIS A 28 55.47 -4.51 41.46
N PRO A 29 54.44 -5.31 41.82
CA PRO A 29 53.28 -5.50 40.97
C PRO A 29 52.27 -4.36 41.17
N LEU A 30 52.18 -3.45 40.20
CA LEU A 30 51.06 -2.51 40.11
C LEU A 30 50.13 -2.96 38.98
N PHE A 31 49.06 -3.65 39.38
CA PHE A 31 47.87 -3.82 38.55
C PHE A 31 47.21 -2.46 38.36
N ALA A 32 47.50 -1.79 37.24
CA ALA A 32 46.71 -0.70 36.72
C ALA A 32 45.93 -1.23 35.51
N VAL A 33 44.77 -1.83 35.78
CA VAL A 33 43.75 -2.01 34.74
C VAL A 33 43.10 -0.65 34.56
N ASP A 34 43.48 0.06 33.50
CA ASP A 34 42.90 1.37 33.18
C ASP A 34 41.49 1.17 32.65
N SER A 35 40.50 1.33 33.54
CA SER A 35 39.08 1.10 33.26
C SER A 35 38.39 2.34 32.70
N THR A 36 38.99 2.97 31.68
CA THR A 36 38.50 4.23 31.09
C THR A 36 38.26 4.18 29.57
N THR A 37 38.00 2.98 29.01
CA THR A 37 37.08 2.87 27.87
C THR A 37 35.67 2.65 28.39
N GLU A 38 34.91 3.73 28.57
CA GLU A 38 33.45 3.64 28.54
C GLU A 38 33.07 3.21 27.12
N ILE A 39 32.86 1.90 26.94
CA ILE A 39 32.18 1.40 25.74
C ILE A 39 30.70 1.72 25.94
N SER A 40 30.34 2.95 25.60
CA SER A 40 28.95 3.34 25.34
C SER A 40 28.50 2.72 24.02
N ASP A 41 28.42 1.39 23.99
CA ASP A 41 27.66 0.62 22.98
C ASP A 41 26.15 0.80 23.25
N GLU A 42 25.74 2.07 23.39
CA GLU A 42 24.41 2.49 22.99
C GLU A 42 24.41 2.43 21.46
N PHE A 43 24.21 1.21 20.95
CA PHE A 43 23.88 0.97 19.55
C PHE A 43 22.55 1.67 19.29
N VAL A 44 22.65 2.95 18.92
CA VAL A 44 21.57 3.67 18.25
C VAL A 44 21.43 3.01 16.89
N GLU A 45 20.67 1.92 16.84
CA GLU A 45 20.20 1.35 15.59
C GLU A 45 19.49 2.48 14.83
N ASP A 46 19.95 2.80 13.63
CA ASP A 46 19.25 3.75 12.78
C ASP A 46 17.90 3.11 12.43
N GLY A 47 16.82 3.60 13.05
CA GLY A 47 15.47 3.12 12.81
C GLY A 47 15.08 3.18 11.33
N SER A 48 15.74 4.03 10.53
CA SER A 48 15.60 4.04 9.07
C SER A 48 16.08 2.73 8.42
N GLU A 49 17.20 2.15 8.89
CA GLU A 49 17.70 0.87 8.39
C GLU A 49 16.86 -0.31 8.89
N ASP A 50 16.44 -0.33 10.16
CA ASP A 50 15.59 -1.42 10.65
C ASP A 50 14.18 -1.41 10.01
N CYS A 51 13.53 -0.25 9.93
CA CYS A 51 12.25 -0.13 9.24
C CYS A 51 12.36 -0.44 7.73
N SER A 52 13.53 -0.23 7.12
CA SER A 52 13.81 -0.69 5.75
C SER A 52 13.95 -2.21 5.66
N ARG A 53 14.68 -2.83 6.61
CA ARG A 53 14.82 -4.28 6.74
C ARG A 53 13.48 -4.97 6.98
N LEU A 54 12.64 -4.41 7.86
CA LEU A 54 11.30 -4.90 8.15
C LEU A 54 10.38 -4.85 6.93
N ARG A 55 10.45 -3.78 6.11
CA ARG A 55 9.63 -3.68 4.87
C ARG A 55 10.07 -4.59 3.72
N ALA A 56 11.30 -5.11 3.75
CA ALA A 56 11.79 -5.99 2.69
C ALA A 56 11.03 -7.33 2.60
N ALA A 57 10.40 -7.78 3.70
CA ALA A 57 9.43 -8.89 3.73
C ALA A 57 9.88 -10.20 3.05
N TYR A 58 11.20 -10.49 3.05
CA TYR A 58 11.78 -11.63 2.34
C TYR A 58 11.15 -12.97 2.75
N GLY A 59 10.67 -13.72 1.76
CA GLY A 59 10.11 -15.07 1.94
C GLY A 59 8.64 -15.14 2.34
N GLN A 60 7.97 -13.99 2.52
CA GLN A 60 6.51 -13.94 2.74
C GLN A 60 5.72 -14.09 1.43
N THR A 61 4.48 -14.60 1.51
CA THR A 61 3.51 -14.49 0.42
C THR A 61 3.02 -13.04 0.26
N GLU A 62 2.38 -12.70 -0.87
CA GLU A 62 1.90 -11.34 -1.09
C GLU A 62 0.85 -10.91 -0.03
N ALA A 63 -0.08 -11.79 0.35
CA ALA A 63 -1.08 -11.50 1.37
C ALA A 63 -0.48 -11.33 2.79
N GLU A 64 0.55 -12.11 3.15
CA GLU A 64 1.30 -11.92 4.39
C GLU A 64 2.05 -10.58 4.37
N ARG A 65 2.70 -10.26 3.25
CA ARG A 65 3.42 -9.00 3.03
C ARG A 65 2.49 -7.79 3.08
N ALA A 66 1.30 -7.87 2.47
CA ALA A 66 0.30 -6.81 2.53
C ALA A 66 -0.14 -6.52 3.97
N LYS A 67 -0.47 -7.58 4.73
CA LYS A 67 -0.82 -7.48 6.16
C LYS A 67 0.32 -6.91 7.00
N HIS A 68 1.56 -7.32 6.73
CA HIS A 68 2.76 -6.84 7.41
C HIS A 68 3.04 -5.36 7.09
N LEU A 69 2.86 -4.93 5.84
CA LEU A 69 3.00 -3.53 5.43
C LEU A 69 1.96 -2.62 6.09
N SER A 70 0.69 -3.05 6.22
CA SER A 70 -0.31 -2.31 6.99
C SER A 70 0.08 -2.19 8.47
N ALA A 71 0.51 -3.28 9.10
CA ALA A 71 0.91 -3.27 10.51
C ALA A 71 2.16 -2.41 10.79
N LEU A 72 3.05 -2.22 9.81
CA LEU A 72 4.16 -1.26 9.88
C LEU A 72 3.73 0.19 9.67
N GLN A 73 2.52 0.43 9.14
CA GLN A 73 1.97 1.75 8.90
C GLN A 73 1.22 2.30 10.13
N ASP A 74 0.65 1.42 10.95
CA ASP A 74 0.07 1.74 12.27
C ASP A 74 1.12 2.00 13.38
N GLY A 75 2.42 1.99 13.06
CA GLY A 75 3.52 1.95 14.05
C GLY A 75 4.68 2.91 13.75
N GLU A 76 5.73 2.83 14.57
CA GLU A 76 6.91 3.73 14.53
C GLU A 76 7.63 3.74 13.17
N CYS A 77 7.46 2.69 12.37
CA CYS A 77 8.01 2.60 11.03
C CYS A 77 7.19 3.30 9.92
N ALA A 78 6.07 3.98 10.20
CA ALA A 78 5.17 4.54 9.19
C ALA A 78 5.88 5.35 8.07
N ILE A 79 5.41 5.20 6.82
CA ILE A 79 5.85 6.03 5.68
C ILE A 79 4.86 7.17 5.46
N ASN A 80 5.32 8.43 5.51
CA ASN A 80 4.49 9.58 5.15
C ASN A 80 4.40 9.73 3.62
N TYR A 81 3.30 9.24 3.05
CA TYR A 81 2.99 9.33 1.62
C TYR A 81 2.49 10.72 1.23
N LYS A 82 2.83 11.20 0.03
CA LYS A 82 2.32 12.46 -0.52
C LYS A 82 1.40 12.23 -1.70
N LEU A 83 0.47 13.17 -1.91
CA LEU A 83 -0.45 13.17 -3.04
C LEU A 83 0.29 13.02 -4.38
N GLY A 84 -0.01 11.96 -5.14
CA GLY A 84 0.62 11.59 -6.41
C GLY A 84 1.79 10.60 -6.30
N GLU A 85 2.26 10.26 -5.10
CA GLU A 85 3.23 9.18 -4.88
C GLU A 85 2.54 7.80 -4.92
N THR A 86 3.33 6.74 -5.05
CA THR A 86 2.84 5.35 -5.07
C THR A 86 2.59 4.86 -3.64
N GLY A 87 1.38 4.38 -3.37
CA GLY A 87 0.92 3.91 -2.06
C GLY A 87 1.36 2.48 -1.72
N PRO A 88 1.01 1.98 -0.50
CA PRO A 88 1.50 0.70 0.00
C PRO A 88 1.03 -0.51 -0.84
N ALA A 89 -0.16 -0.47 -1.44
CA ALA A 89 -0.62 -1.50 -2.38
C ALA A 89 -0.17 -1.29 -3.82
N GLY A 90 0.72 -0.31 -4.09
CA GLY A 90 1.13 0.06 -5.45
C GLY A 90 0.08 0.88 -6.21
N GLY A 91 -0.91 1.44 -5.51
CA GLY A 91 -1.81 2.44 -6.04
C GLY A 91 -1.17 3.83 -6.10
N GLN A 92 -1.94 4.85 -6.48
CA GLN A 92 -1.53 6.25 -6.48
C GLN A 92 -2.29 7.02 -5.40
N VAL A 93 -1.57 7.58 -4.44
CA VAL A 93 -2.15 8.28 -3.27
C VAL A 93 -2.84 9.57 -3.73
N PHE A 94 -4.12 9.71 -3.38
CA PHE A 94 -4.93 10.88 -3.77
C PHE A 94 -5.61 11.59 -2.60
N HIS A 95 -5.61 10.98 -1.41
CA HIS A 95 -6.03 11.60 -0.15
C HIS A 95 -5.05 11.18 0.95
N THR A 96 -4.83 12.05 1.94
CA THR A 96 -3.89 11.85 3.05
C THR A 96 -4.45 12.48 4.31
N THR A 97 -4.45 11.71 5.41
CA THR A 97 -4.64 12.20 6.78
C THR A 97 -3.33 12.03 7.55
N ASP A 98 -3.28 12.50 8.80
CA ASP A 98 -2.21 12.15 9.76
C ASP A 98 -0.80 12.41 9.19
N ASP A 99 -0.61 13.61 8.62
CA ASP A 99 0.59 14.09 7.92
C ASP A 99 1.18 13.15 6.85
N GLY A 100 0.32 12.31 6.25
CA GLY A 100 0.63 11.37 5.18
C GLY A 100 0.78 9.91 5.63
N ILE A 101 0.61 9.61 6.92
CA ILE A 101 0.67 8.24 7.45
C ILE A 101 -0.52 7.43 6.92
N HIS A 102 -1.73 7.97 6.97
CA HIS A 102 -2.95 7.31 6.49
C HIS A 102 -3.56 8.07 5.31
N GLY A 103 -4.51 7.46 4.60
CA GLY A 103 -5.16 8.10 3.46
C GLY A 103 -5.93 7.16 2.54
N LEU A 104 -6.05 7.57 1.28
CA LEU A 104 -6.68 6.79 0.21
C LEU A 104 -5.75 6.70 -1.00
N GLU A 105 -5.56 5.48 -1.50
CA GLU A 105 -4.85 5.21 -2.75
C GLU A 105 -5.80 4.69 -3.83
N ALA A 106 -5.55 5.11 -5.07
CA ALA A 106 -6.27 4.69 -6.26
C ALA A 106 -5.56 3.51 -6.93
N ALA A 107 -6.28 2.49 -7.39
CA ALA A 107 -5.67 1.38 -8.11
C ALA A 107 -4.82 1.87 -9.30
N ALA A 108 -3.74 1.16 -9.64
CA ALA A 108 -2.82 1.59 -10.70
C ALA A 108 -3.48 1.65 -12.10
N LYS A 109 -4.62 0.97 -12.30
CA LYS A 109 -5.34 0.84 -13.58
C LYS A 109 -6.85 0.92 -13.38
N ASP A 110 -7.57 1.22 -14.46
CA ASP A 110 -9.03 1.07 -14.52
C ASP A 110 -9.41 -0.39 -14.78
N ILE A 111 -10.53 -0.83 -14.20
CA ILE A 111 -11.25 -2.03 -14.65
C ILE A 111 -12.39 -1.57 -15.54
N SER A 112 -12.58 -2.16 -16.73
CA SER A 112 -13.43 -1.62 -17.81
C SER A 112 -14.52 -2.62 -18.27
N GLU A 113 -15.47 -2.11 -19.06
CA GLU A 113 -16.62 -2.85 -19.60
C GLU A 113 -17.63 -3.39 -18.56
N LEU A 114 -17.73 -2.73 -17.41
CA LEU A 114 -18.56 -3.14 -16.28
C LEU A 114 -19.93 -2.45 -16.30
N GLU A 115 -21.03 -3.18 -16.07
CA GLU A 115 -22.31 -2.58 -15.69
C GLU A 115 -22.34 -2.25 -14.19
N TRP A 116 -23.18 -1.29 -13.76
CA TRP A 116 -23.29 -0.97 -12.32
C TRP A 116 -24.09 -2.02 -11.52
N GLY A 117 -24.85 -2.89 -12.20
CA GLY A 117 -25.79 -3.83 -11.55
C GLY A 117 -27.13 -3.16 -11.17
N CYS A 118 -27.98 -3.88 -10.42
CA CYS A 118 -29.22 -3.38 -9.81
C CYS A 118 -30.09 -2.45 -10.70
N HIS A 119 -30.19 -2.74 -12.01
CA HIS A 119 -30.91 -1.89 -12.95
C HIS A 119 -32.41 -1.86 -12.67
N SER A 120 -32.99 -0.66 -12.49
CA SER A 120 -34.39 -0.42 -12.08
C SER A 120 -34.74 -0.85 -10.64
N ILE A 121 -33.76 -1.27 -9.82
CA ILE A 121 -33.98 -1.66 -8.42
C ILE A 121 -33.67 -0.48 -7.49
N GLN A 122 -34.60 -0.16 -6.58
CA GLN A 122 -34.33 0.82 -5.52
C GLN A 122 -33.26 0.28 -4.58
N ILE A 123 -32.30 1.14 -4.22
CA ILE A 123 -31.20 0.83 -3.31
C ILE A 123 -31.20 1.91 -2.25
N ASP A 124 -31.55 1.55 -1.03
CA ASP A 124 -31.52 2.42 0.14
C ASP A 124 -30.17 2.23 0.88
N GLY A 125 -29.70 3.29 1.57
CA GLY A 125 -28.45 3.30 2.34
C GLY A 125 -27.19 3.69 1.55
N ALA A 126 -27.03 3.24 0.30
CA ALA A 126 -25.83 3.49 -0.51
C ALA A 126 -25.77 4.90 -1.17
N SER A 127 -26.24 5.94 -0.46
CA SER A 127 -26.34 7.32 -0.96
C SER A 127 -25.28 8.27 -0.42
N GLY A 128 -24.29 7.77 0.34
CA GLY A 128 -23.17 8.56 0.85
C GLY A 128 -22.34 9.19 -0.27
N VAL A 129 -22.11 10.51 -0.20
CA VAL A 129 -21.49 11.27 -1.30
C VAL A 129 -20.02 11.62 -1.09
N GLY A 130 -19.60 11.79 0.17
CA GLY A 130 -18.35 12.42 0.59
C GLY A 130 -17.12 11.51 0.59
N ILE A 131 -16.02 12.02 1.13
CA ILE A 131 -14.79 11.26 1.36
C ILE A 131 -14.95 10.42 2.64
N GLY A 132 -14.67 9.13 2.55
CA GLY A 132 -14.94 8.11 3.58
C GLY A 132 -16.22 7.29 3.32
N GLU A 133 -17.11 7.76 2.44
CA GLU A 133 -18.42 7.14 2.19
C GLU A 133 -18.35 5.95 1.22
N GLY A 134 -17.30 5.84 0.39
CA GLY A 134 -17.24 4.83 -0.68
C GLY A 134 -17.34 3.40 -0.17
N LYS A 135 -16.67 3.13 0.95
CA LYS A 135 -16.65 1.82 1.61
C LYS A 135 -18.02 1.46 2.19
N ALA A 136 -18.65 2.36 2.94
CA ALA A 136 -19.98 2.15 3.51
C ALA A 136 -21.05 1.93 2.43
N ASN A 137 -20.98 2.66 1.31
CA ASN A 137 -21.83 2.41 0.15
C ASN A 137 -21.57 1.02 -0.45
N PHE A 138 -20.31 0.62 -0.64
CA PHE A 138 -19.95 -0.67 -1.23
C PHE A 138 -20.36 -1.86 -0.36
N GLU A 139 -20.15 -1.78 0.95
CA GLU A 139 -20.63 -2.74 1.95
C GLU A 139 -22.17 -2.80 1.97
N THR A 140 -22.85 -1.65 1.80
CA THR A 140 -24.31 -1.63 1.64
C THR A 140 -24.76 -2.33 0.36
N LEU A 141 -24.10 -2.08 -0.78
CA LEU A 141 -24.40 -2.72 -2.07
C LEU A 141 -24.23 -4.23 -2.01
N ALA A 142 -23.24 -4.73 -1.26
CA ALA A 142 -23.02 -6.17 -1.04
C ALA A 142 -24.22 -6.91 -0.42
N THR A 143 -25.14 -6.20 0.25
CA THR A 143 -26.37 -6.79 0.81
C THR A 143 -27.46 -7.06 -0.24
N TYR A 144 -27.34 -6.46 -1.44
CA TYR A 144 -28.33 -6.59 -2.51
C TYR A 144 -27.89 -7.63 -3.55
N VAL A 145 -28.64 -8.73 -3.66
CA VAL A 145 -28.40 -9.81 -4.66
C VAL A 145 -28.36 -9.28 -6.10
N CYS A 146 -28.97 -8.13 -6.39
CA CYS A 146 -28.91 -7.50 -7.72
C CYS A 146 -27.56 -6.84 -8.05
N ALA A 147 -26.63 -6.70 -7.10
CA ALA A 147 -25.33 -6.06 -7.34
C ALA A 147 -24.54 -6.83 -8.41
N SER A 148 -24.56 -8.17 -8.34
CA SER A 148 -24.00 -9.11 -9.32
C SER A 148 -24.90 -9.41 -10.53
N VAL A 149 -25.91 -8.58 -10.81
CA VAL A 149 -26.87 -8.80 -11.91
C VAL A 149 -26.72 -7.75 -13.01
N SER A 150 -25.92 -8.10 -14.02
CA SER A 150 -25.81 -7.37 -15.29
C SER A 150 -27.09 -7.50 -16.13
N ARG A 151 -27.48 -6.42 -16.82
CA ARG A 151 -28.66 -6.38 -17.71
C ARG A 151 -28.37 -7.03 -19.06
N TRP A 152 -27.17 -6.84 -19.62
CA TRP A 152 -26.79 -7.33 -20.94
C TRP A 152 -25.74 -8.46 -20.89
N GLY A 153 -25.57 -9.08 -19.71
CA GLY A 153 -24.59 -10.12 -19.44
C GLY A 153 -23.17 -9.58 -19.22
N GLY A 154 -22.24 -10.46 -18.84
CA GLY A 154 -20.92 -10.07 -18.35
C GLY A 154 -20.94 -9.56 -16.90
N SER A 155 -19.77 -9.18 -16.39
CA SER A 155 -19.58 -8.77 -15.00
C SER A 155 -20.15 -7.39 -14.70
N THR A 156 -20.53 -7.19 -13.44
CA THR A 156 -20.83 -5.89 -12.86
C THR A 156 -19.60 -5.28 -12.19
N VAL A 157 -19.72 -4.02 -11.80
CA VAL A 157 -18.76 -3.29 -10.99
C VAL A 157 -18.63 -3.86 -9.58
N PHE A 158 -19.64 -4.57 -9.08
CA PHE A 158 -19.56 -5.24 -7.79
C PHE A 158 -18.66 -6.47 -7.91
N ASP A 159 -18.96 -7.38 -8.84
CA ASP A 159 -18.16 -8.59 -9.08
C ASP A 159 -16.68 -8.25 -9.31
N ALA A 160 -16.43 -7.30 -10.20
CA ALA A 160 -15.08 -6.95 -10.63
C ALA A 160 -14.25 -6.18 -9.59
N VAL A 161 -14.86 -5.68 -8.51
CA VAL A 161 -14.15 -5.04 -7.38
C VAL A 161 -14.09 -5.97 -6.16
N GLN A 162 -15.09 -6.84 -5.96
CA GLN A 162 -15.05 -7.89 -4.95
C GLN A 162 -13.91 -8.90 -5.19
N ASP A 163 -13.66 -9.27 -6.44
CA ASP A 163 -12.56 -10.17 -6.84
C ASP A 163 -11.23 -9.42 -7.11
N TYR A 164 -11.10 -8.14 -6.73
CA TYR A 164 -9.92 -7.33 -7.08
C TYR A 164 -8.80 -7.44 -6.05
N GLU A 165 -7.75 -8.20 -6.39
CA GLU A 165 -6.50 -8.28 -5.61
C GLU A 165 -5.33 -7.62 -6.35
N VAL A 166 -4.52 -6.84 -5.61
CA VAL A 166 -3.26 -6.26 -6.10
C VAL A 166 -2.21 -6.29 -5.00
N ASN A 167 -1.03 -6.87 -5.26
CA ASN A 167 0.09 -6.96 -4.31
C ASN A 167 -0.28 -7.56 -2.93
N GLY A 168 -1.27 -8.48 -2.90
CA GLY A 168 -1.80 -9.09 -1.67
C GLY A 168 -2.91 -8.30 -0.96
N PHE A 169 -3.29 -7.11 -1.45
CA PHE A 169 -4.37 -6.30 -0.90
C PHE A 169 -5.70 -6.59 -1.60
N THR A 170 -6.70 -6.95 -0.82
CA THR A 170 -8.07 -7.34 -1.25
C THR A 170 -9.16 -6.43 -0.67
N ASP A 171 -8.79 -5.38 0.07
CA ASP A 171 -9.68 -4.43 0.75
C ASP A 171 -10.10 -3.24 -0.14
N TRP A 172 -10.11 -3.45 -1.45
CA TRP A 172 -10.52 -2.46 -2.44
C TRP A 172 -12.04 -2.30 -2.50
N TYR A 173 -12.49 -1.08 -2.77
CA TYR A 173 -13.91 -0.75 -2.89
C TYR A 173 -14.18 0.27 -4.00
N ILE A 174 -15.45 0.38 -4.38
CA ILE A 174 -15.92 1.33 -5.38
C ILE A 174 -15.97 2.73 -4.74
N PRO A 175 -15.26 3.74 -5.28
CA PRO A 175 -15.25 5.09 -4.71
C PRO A 175 -16.63 5.74 -4.71
N SER A 176 -16.90 6.60 -3.73
CA SER A 176 -18.04 7.50 -3.71
C SER A 176 -17.95 8.54 -4.86
N ARG A 177 -19.07 9.26 -5.06
CA ARG A 177 -19.16 10.36 -6.02
C ARG A 177 -18.05 11.41 -5.83
N ASP A 178 -17.82 11.87 -4.60
CA ASP A 178 -16.85 12.93 -4.35
C ASP A 178 -15.43 12.40 -4.10
N GLU A 179 -15.26 11.13 -3.70
CA GLU A 179 -13.95 10.45 -3.73
C GLU A 179 -13.41 10.33 -5.15
N MET A 180 -14.21 9.80 -6.09
CA MET A 180 -13.81 9.66 -7.49
C MET A 180 -13.46 11.02 -8.13
N LYS A 181 -14.17 12.09 -7.74
CA LYS A 181 -13.89 13.45 -8.18
C LYS A 181 -12.65 14.05 -7.51
N HIS A 182 -12.43 13.81 -6.22
CA HIS A 182 -11.23 14.24 -5.49
C HIS A 182 -10.00 13.56 -6.08
N MET A 183 -10.05 12.24 -6.25
CA MET A 183 -9.06 11.40 -6.93
C MET A 183 -8.73 11.92 -8.34
N HIS A 184 -9.74 12.14 -9.18
CA HIS A 184 -9.55 12.74 -10.50
C HIS A 184 -8.80 14.09 -10.41
N THR A 185 -9.24 14.97 -9.52
CA THR A 185 -8.69 16.33 -9.39
C THR A 185 -7.22 16.31 -8.92
N VAL A 186 -6.94 15.56 -7.86
CA VAL A 186 -5.60 15.44 -7.28
C VAL A 186 -4.63 14.77 -8.24
N LEU A 187 -4.95 13.58 -8.77
CA LEU A 187 -4.04 12.85 -9.65
C LEU A 187 -3.80 13.59 -10.97
N THR A 188 -4.82 14.23 -11.55
CA THR A 188 -4.65 15.07 -12.76
C THR A 188 -3.74 16.28 -12.48
N SER A 189 -3.89 16.96 -11.32
CA SER A 189 -3.01 18.07 -10.92
C SER A 189 -1.55 17.65 -10.71
N LYS A 190 -1.30 16.36 -10.51
CA LYS A 190 0.02 15.74 -10.36
C LYS A 190 0.55 15.14 -11.67
N GLY A 191 -0.21 15.21 -12.77
CA GLY A 191 0.16 14.62 -14.06
C GLY A 191 0.10 13.09 -14.12
N VAL A 192 -0.69 12.47 -13.24
CA VAL A 192 -0.80 11.00 -13.09
C VAL A 192 -2.28 10.54 -13.09
N GLY A 193 -2.53 9.25 -12.82
CA GLY A 193 -3.87 8.65 -12.80
C GLY A 193 -4.35 8.15 -14.17
N ASN A 194 -4.05 8.88 -15.24
CA ASN A 194 -4.29 8.48 -16.65
C ASN A 194 -5.75 8.11 -16.96
N PHE A 195 -6.70 8.94 -16.52
CA PHE A 195 -8.13 8.72 -16.74
C PHE A 195 -8.51 8.79 -18.23
N ALA A 196 -9.33 7.85 -18.67
CA ALA A 196 -9.95 7.86 -19.98
C ALA A 196 -11.01 8.98 -20.09
N HIS A 197 -11.25 9.45 -21.32
CA HIS A 197 -12.32 10.41 -21.62
C HIS A 197 -13.71 9.71 -21.68
N ASN A 198 -14.10 9.08 -20.57
CA ASN A 198 -15.31 8.28 -20.39
C ASN A 198 -16.01 8.65 -19.07
N LEU A 199 -17.18 8.10 -18.81
CA LEU A 199 -17.85 8.17 -17.51
C LEU A 199 -17.35 7.04 -16.61
N TYR A 200 -17.04 7.34 -15.35
CA TYR A 200 -16.59 6.40 -14.33
C TYR A 200 -17.70 6.06 -13.35
N LEU A 201 -17.81 4.79 -13.01
CA LEU A 201 -18.75 4.28 -12.00
C LEU A 201 -18.31 4.67 -10.58
N VAL A 202 -19.29 4.93 -9.73
CA VAL A 202 -19.13 5.22 -8.30
C VAL A 202 -20.18 4.46 -7.49
N SER A 203 -19.94 4.25 -6.19
CA SER A 203 -20.84 3.50 -5.31
C SER A 203 -22.10 4.27 -4.92
N THR A 204 -22.04 5.61 -4.94
CA THR A 204 -23.15 6.50 -4.60
C THR A 204 -24.33 6.37 -5.57
N VAL A 205 -25.49 5.93 -5.08
CA VAL A 205 -26.74 5.89 -5.86
C VAL A 205 -27.20 7.29 -6.28
N SER A 206 -27.86 7.40 -7.44
CA SER A 206 -28.42 8.70 -7.85
C SER A 206 -29.64 9.08 -7.00
N THR A 207 -29.84 10.38 -6.80
CA THR A 207 -31.07 10.96 -6.24
C THR A 207 -32.15 11.16 -7.32
N HIS A 208 -32.11 10.39 -8.41
CA HIS A 208 -33.05 10.50 -9.53
C HIS A 208 -34.34 9.73 -9.20
N SER A 209 -35.50 10.22 -9.67
CA SER A 209 -36.79 9.55 -9.49
C SER A 209 -36.97 8.27 -10.35
N ASP A 210 -35.88 7.69 -10.84
CA ASP A 210 -35.86 6.49 -11.68
C ASP A 210 -34.62 5.67 -11.33
N ASN A 211 -34.85 4.48 -10.78
CA ASN A 211 -33.83 3.56 -10.27
C ASN A 211 -32.95 2.93 -11.38
N ARG A 212 -33.09 3.35 -12.64
CA ARG A 212 -32.11 3.07 -13.70
C ARG A 212 -30.85 3.93 -13.60
N TRP A 213 -30.89 5.07 -12.92
CA TRP A 213 -29.77 6.03 -12.94
C TRP A 213 -28.83 5.87 -11.74
N VAL A 214 -27.55 6.16 -11.97
CA VAL A 214 -26.51 6.29 -10.96
C VAL A 214 -25.66 7.53 -11.23
N TRP A 215 -24.99 8.05 -10.20
CA TRP A 215 -23.94 9.05 -10.41
C TRP A 215 -22.78 8.45 -11.22
N MET A 216 -22.13 9.27 -12.02
CA MET A 216 -20.87 8.95 -12.68
C MET A 216 -19.98 10.19 -12.73
N ILE A 217 -18.65 10.01 -12.81
CA ILE A 217 -17.68 11.11 -12.96
C ILE A 217 -17.04 11.05 -14.35
N HIS A 218 -17.00 12.16 -15.08
CA HIS A 218 -16.38 12.18 -16.40
C HIS A 218 -14.85 12.32 -16.29
N GLY A 219 -14.10 11.26 -16.59
CA GLY A 219 -12.65 11.15 -16.40
C GLY A 219 -11.79 12.14 -17.20
N GLY A 220 -12.33 12.75 -18.25
CA GLY A 220 -11.67 13.85 -18.97
C GLY A 220 -11.97 15.27 -18.44
N THR A 221 -12.80 15.44 -17.40
CA THR A 221 -13.23 16.77 -16.92
C THR A 221 -13.56 16.89 -15.42
N GLY A 222 -13.63 15.79 -14.66
CA GLY A 222 -14.02 15.78 -13.24
C GLY A 222 -15.48 16.17 -12.98
N ARG A 223 -16.31 16.30 -14.02
CA ARG A 223 -17.72 16.70 -13.90
C ARG A 223 -18.59 15.54 -13.45
N TYR A 224 -19.58 15.85 -12.61
CA TYR A 224 -20.67 14.94 -12.27
C TYR A 224 -21.59 14.70 -13.48
N TRP A 225 -22.07 13.48 -13.62
CA TRP A 225 -23.09 13.06 -14.58
C TRP A 225 -24.08 12.09 -13.92
N TYR A 226 -25.25 11.95 -14.54
CA TYR A 226 -26.08 10.77 -14.38
C TYR A 226 -25.87 9.86 -15.59
N GLY A 227 -25.77 8.56 -15.35
CA GLY A 227 -25.78 7.54 -16.41
C GLY A 227 -26.68 6.37 -16.04
N GLU A 228 -27.21 5.65 -17.04
CA GLU A 228 -27.97 4.43 -16.77
C GLU A 228 -27.03 3.31 -16.27
N ARG A 229 -27.46 2.58 -15.24
CA ARG A 229 -26.73 1.49 -14.58
C ARG A 229 -26.33 0.35 -15.52
N SER A 230 -27.00 0.22 -16.66
CA SER A 230 -26.72 -0.76 -17.72
C SER A 230 -25.74 -0.29 -18.79
N LEU A 231 -25.17 0.91 -18.66
CA LEU A 231 -24.07 1.35 -19.51
C LEU A 231 -22.76 0.72 -19.01
N ARG A 232 -22.07 -0.01 -19.89
CA ARG A 232 -20.73 -0.52 -19.62
C ARG A 232 -19.74 0.64 -19.51
N LYS A 233 -19.02 0.70 -18.38
CA LYS A 233 -18.14 1.81 -17.99
C LYS A 233 -16.95 1.34 -17.15
N PRO A 234 -15.86 2.14 -17.09
CA PRO A 234 -14.75 1.89 -16.18
C PRO A 234 -15.11 2.21 -14.72
N VAL A 235 -14.41 1.52 -13.82
CA VAL A 235 -14.22 1.91 -12.42
C VAL A 235 -12.72 2.03 -12.15
N ARG A 236 -12.36 2.93 -11.23
CA ARG A 236 -11.03 3.00 -10.62
C ARG A 236 -11.22 2.64 -9.14
N PRO A 237 -10.93 1.40 -8.72
CA PRO A 237 -11.05 1.02 -7.31
C PRO A 237 -10.15 1.89 -6.42
N ILE A 238 -10.54 2.06 -5.17
CA ILE A 238 -9.74 2.73 -4.14
C ILE A 238 -9.65 1.86 -2.90
N ARG A 239 -8.64 2.08 -2.06
CA ARG A 239 -8.54 1.49 -0.72
C ARG A 239 -8.01 2.52 0.28
N SER A 240 -8.26 2.26 1.57
CA SER A 240 -7.66 3.00 2.69
C SER A 240 -6.32 2.41 3.08
N PHE A 241 -5.37 3.25 3.49
CA PHE A 241 -4.13 2.89 4.16
C PHE A 241 -3.91 3.77 5.39
#